data_AF-A0A852IX44-F1
#
_entry.id   AF-A0A852IX44-F1
#
_cell.length_a   1.000
_cell.length_b   1.000
_cell.length_c   1.000
_cell.angle_alpha   90.00
_cell.angle_beta   90.00
_cell.angle_gamma   90.00
#
_symmetry.space_group_name_H-M   'P 1'
#
loop_
_entity.id
_entity.type
_entity.pdbx_description
1 polymer ?
#
loop_
_entity_poly.entity_id
_entity_poly.type
_entity_poly.pdbx_seq_one_letter_code
_entity_poly.pdbx_strand_id
1 'polypeptide(L)'
;QRPPSLSAGMDSAPLLRALAALADDNVSFFGRSGTESGRRFAAAFAALREHGRRLEPALRHFALLCHLFDLDESTPGNGYRSLLQTARCCLAHAVHRSRYVAANRRSLFFRAGHNAAELEAYGDALAQLRALLCLAQKLLARNRPGCLFPPEEEEEEGCGVSELLLREYSTMRNGCFYGRCLGFQFAPSIRPVLQTIAIGLVSFGENYKQHQLGLGVAAGSLFTSGKFALDPELRGAEFERLTQNLDVHFWKSFWNLTESQLLASVASMAASPVGVCRVLAVPPEPLQLPLAADPSVTVTICPPVAHSGPGPVHMRLLCYHLREGQ
;
A
#
# COMPACT_ATOMS: atom_id res chain seq x y z
N GLN A 1 -21.67 -15.16 11.68
CA GLN A 1 -20.39 -15.15 12.45
C GLN A 1 -19.90 -13.71 12.47
N ARG A 2 -19.91 -13.04 13.63
CA ARG A 2 -19.32 -11.69 13.76
C ARG A 2 -17.83 -11.79 13.42
N PRO A 3 -17.27 -10.86 12.64
CA PRO A 3 -15.82 -10.81 12.45
C PRO A 3 -15.15 -10.64 13.83
N PRO A 4 -13.99 -11.27 14.06
CA PRO A 4 -13.27 -11.08 15.31
C PRO A 4 -12.95 -9.59 15.49
N SER A 5 -13.18 -9.08 16.69
CA SER A 5 -12.90 -7.70 17.07
C SER A 5 -11.44 -7.35 16.73
N LEU A 6 -11.25 -6.29 15.94
CA LEU A 6 -9.96 -5.74 15.49
C LEU A 6 -8.98 -5.39 16.63
N SER A 7 -9.41 -5.42 17.89
CA SER A 7 -8.57 -5.14 19.07
C SER A 7 -7.63 -6.29 19.46
N ALA A 8 -7.98 -7.55 19.16
CA ALA A 8 -7.14 -8.71 19.53
C ALA A 8 -6.00 -8.99 18.54
N GLY A 9 -6.00 -8.35 17.37
CA GLY A 9 -5.13 -8.69 16.23
C GLY A 9 -3.86 -7.86 16.06
N MET A 10 -3.50 -6.98 17.00
CA MET A 10 -2.45 -5.96 16.81
C MET A 10 -1.16 -6.17 17.62
N ASP A 11 -1.06 -7.23 18.42
CA ASP A 11 0.18 -7.53 19.15
C ASP A 11 1.30 -7.98 18.21
N SER A 12 2.37 -7.18 18.12
CA SER A 12 3.53 -7.40 17.24
C SER A 12 4.65 -8.18 17.94
N ALA A 13 4.56 -8.38 19.26
CA ALA A 13 5.60 -9.03 20.05
C ALA A 13 5.94 -10.46 19.59
N PRO A 14 4.98 -11.32 19.17
CA PRO A 14 5.32 -12.65 18.65
C PRO A 14 6.15 -12.59 17.36
N LEU A 15 5.82 -11.66 16.45
CA LEU A 15 6.55 -11.48 15.19
C LEU A 15 7.97 -10.96 15.44
N LEU A 16 8.11 -9.98 16.33
CA LEU A 16 9.41 -9.40 16.70
C LEU A 16 10.33 -10.42 17.36
N ARG A 17 9.81 -11.22 18.30
CA ARG A 17 10.57 -12.33 18.92
C ARG A 17 11.00 -13.37 17.89
N ALA A 18 10.10 -13.76 16.99
CA ALA A 18 10.43 -14.70 15.92
C ALA A 18 11.49 -14.14 14.98
N LEU A 19 11.39 -12.87 14.58
CA LEU A 19 12.36 -12.20 13.72
C LEU A 19 13.74 -12.16 14.37
N ALA A 20 13.82 -11.79 15.65
CA ALA A 20 15.08 -11.74 16.40
C ALA A 20 15.76 -13.11 16.46
N ALA A 21 15.02 -14.16 16.85
CA ALA A 21 15.58 -15.51 16.96
C ALA A 21 16.06 -16.05 15.61
N LEU A 22 15.29 -15.85 14.53
CA LEU A 22 15.67 -16.29 13.19
C LEU A 22 16.84 -15.48 12.63
N ALA A 23 16.89 -14.18 12.91
CA ALA A 23 18.01 -13.35 12.51
C ALA A 23 19.30 -13.80 13.21
N ASP A 24 19.26 -14.06 14.51
CA ASP A 24 20.44 -14.50 15.28
C ASP A 24 20.99 -15.86 14.81
N ASP A 25 20.11 -16.82 14.55
CA ASP A 25 20.50 -18.11 13.98
C ASP A 25 21.13 -17.95 12.59
N ASN A 26 20.54 -17.14 11.72
CA ASN A 26 21.08 -16.94 10.37
C ASN A 26 22.37 -16.10 10.37
N VAL A 27 22.50 -15.07 11.21
CA VAL A 27 23.76 -14.33 11.39
C VAL A 27 24.87 -15.29 11.84
N SER A 28 24.57 -16.18 12.80
CA SER A 28 25.54 -17.17 13.28
C SER A 28 25.97 -18.16 12.20
N PHE A 29 25.04 -18.57 11.33
CA PHE A 29 25.34 -19.47 10.21
C PHE A 29 26.17 -18.78 9.11
N PHE A 30 25.72 -17.62 8.62
CA PHE A 30 26.34 -16.93 7.50
C PHE A 30 27.60 -16.16 7.90
N GLY A 31 27.73 -15.72 9.15
CA GLY A 31 28.92 -15.05 9.68
C GLY A 31 30.17 -15.94 9.70
N ARG A 32 29.98 -17.26 9.66
CA ARG A 32 31.08 -18.23 9.50
C ARG A 32 31.53 -18.39 8.04
N SER A 33 30.75 -17.89 7.09
CA SER A 33 31.04 -17.99 5.66
C SER A 33 31.90 -16.80 5.20
N GLY A 34 33.03 -17.08 4.55
CA GLY A 34 33.87 -16.06 3.90
C GLY A 34 33.35 -15.58 2.55
N THR A 35 32.19 -16.08 2.09
CA THR A 35 31.63 -15.75 0.77
C THR A 35 30.97 -14.38 0.78
N GLU A 36 30.89 -13.73 -0.39
CA GLU A 36 30.19 -12.46 -0.54
C GLU A 36 28.71 -12.58 -0.17
N SER A 37 28.03 -13.64 -0.65
CA SER A 37 26.64 -13.89 -0.31
C SER A 37 26.44 -14.11 1.19
N GLY A 38 27.37 -14.82 1.86
CA GLY A 38 27.37 -14.98 3.31
C GLY A 38 27.45 -13.65 4.05
N ARG A 39 28.37 -12.76 3.64
CA ARG A 39 28.48 -11.41 4.21
C ARG A 39 27.20 -10.60 4.02
N ARG A 40 26.60 -10.64 2.82
CA ARG A 40 25.32 -9.97 2.52
C ARG A 40 24.19 -10.48 3.42
N PHE A 41 24.03 -11.79 3.57
CA PHE A 41 23.03 -12.36 4.47
C PHE A 41 23.27 -11.95 5.93
N ALA A 42 24.50 -12.06 6.42
CA ALA A 42 24.82 -11.68 7.79
C ALA A 42 24.47 -10.20 8.06
N ALA A 43 24.81 -9.30 7.12
CA ALA A 43 24.45 -7.88 7.21
C ALA A 43 22.92 -7.68 7.17
N ALA A 44 22.22 -8.31 6.23
CA ALA A 44 20.77 -8.19 6.09
C ALA A 44 20.01 -8.67 7.34
N PHE A 45 20.39 -9.82 7.91
CA PHE A 45 19.76 -10.32 9.14
C PHE A 45 20.07 -9.45 10.36
N ALA A 46 21.30 -8.94 10.47
CA ALA A 46 21.65 -7.99 11.52
C ALA A 46 20.82 -6.70 11.43
N ALA A 47 20.63 -6.17 10.21
CA ALA A 47 19.78 -5.01 9.97
C ALA A 47 18.31 -5.29 10.32
N LEU A 48 17.75 -6.43 9.89
CA LEU A 48 16.37 -6.82 10.21
C LEU A 48 16.14 -6.93 11.72
N ARG A 49 17.09 -7.54 12.46
CA ARG A 49 17.03 -7.62 13.92
C ARG A 49 17.04 -6.24 14.56
N GLU A 50 17.97 -5.37 14.14
CA GLU A 50 18.11 -4.05 14.73
C GLU A 50 16.90 -3.15 14.42
N HIS A 51 16.40 -3.18 13.18
CA HIS A 51 15.18 -2.46 12.81
C HIS A 51 13.98 -2.99 13.59
N GLY A 52 13.80 -4.31 13.69
CA GLY A 52 12.74 -4.91 14.51
C GLY A 52 12.78 -4.42 15.96
N ARG A 53 13.95 -4.50 16.61
CA ARG A 53 14.14 -4.03 18.00
C ARG A 53 13.79 -2.55 18.16
N ARG A 54 14.23 -1.69 17.25
CA ARG A 54 13.96 -0.24 17.32
C ARG A 54 12.52 0.13 16.97
N LEU A 55 11.83 -0.72 16.22
CA LEU A 55 10.43 -0.51 15.81
C LEU A 55 9.45 -0.82 16.94
N GLU A 56 9.80 -1.78 17.81
CA GLU A 56 8.95 -2.30 18.87
C GLU A 56 8.33 -1.22 19.79
N PRO A 57 9.07 -0.23 20.31
CA PRO A 57 8.49 0.79 21.19
C PRO A 57 7.43 1.63 20.49
N ALA A 58 7.67 2.00 19.22
CA ALA A 58 6.72 2.79 18.44
C ALA A 58 5.46 1.99 18.11
N LEU A 59 5.60 0.71 17.74
CA LEU A 59 4.46 -0.18 17.50
C LEU A 59 3.61 -0.35 18.77
N ARG A 60 4.25 -0.57 19.91
CA ARG A 60 3.56 -0.72 21.19
C ARG A 60 2.84 0.58 21.57
N HIS A 61 3.49 1.72 21.40
CA HIS A 61 2.91 3.03 21.70
C HIS A 61 1.64 3.28 20.86
N PHE A 62 1.72 3.11 19.54
CA PHE A 62 0.55 3.30 18.68
C PHE A 62 -0.52 2.24 18.86
N ALA A 63 -0.18 0.99 19.18
CA ALA A 63 -1.18 -0.04 19.46
C ALA A 63 -2.06 0.32 20.68
N LEU A 64 -1.52 1.08 21.64
CA LEU A 64 -2.26 1.58 22.79
C LEU A 64 -3.14 2.79 22.44
N LEU A 65 -2.81 3.58 21.43
CA LEU A 65 -3.44 4.88 21.18
C LEU A 65 -4.28 4.93 19.90
N CYS A 66 -4.07 4.05 18.92
CA CYS A 66 -4.69 4.15 17.60
C CYS A 66 -6.23 4.13 17.65
N HIS A 67 -6.81 3.49 18.66
CA HIS A 67 -8.26 3.42 18.84
C HIS A 67 -8.91 4.78 19.15
N LEU A 68 -8.14 5.74 19.68
CA LEU A 68 -8.61 7.11 19.95
C LEU A 68 -8.84 7.93 18.68
N PHE A 69 -8.53 7.34 17.52
CA PHE A 69 -8.58 8.00 16.23
C PHE A 69 -9.20 7.11 15.15
N ASP A 70 -9.99 6.13 15.59
CA ASP A 70 -10.83 5.36 14.70
C ASP A 70 -11.96 6.24 14.19
N LEU A 71 -12.28 6.08 12.90
CA LEU A 71 -13.32 6.86 12.28
C LEU A 71 -14.68 6.59 12.96
N ASP A 72 -15.24 7.62 13.58
CA ASP A 72 -16.61 7.65 14.11
C ASP A 72 -17.25 9.03 13.83
N GLU A 73 -18.51 9.22 14.24
CA GLU A 73 -19.25 10.48 13.98
C GLU A 73 -18.57 11.72 14.58
N SER A 74 -17.77 11.55 15.63
CA SER A 74 -17.05 12.61 16.36
C SER A 74 -15.55 12.65 16.10
N THR A 75 -14.98 11.61 15.48
CA THR A 75 -13.53 11.41 15.37
C THR A 75 -13.11 11.27 13.91
N PRO A 76 -12.35 12.25 13.35
CA PRO A 76 -11.80 12.09 12.01
C PRO A 76 -10.69 11.02 12.02
N GLY A 77 -10.82 10.02 11.15
CA GLY A 77 -9.86 8.92 11.06
C GLY A 77 -8.44 9.39 10.69
N ASN A 78 -7.40 8.75 11.26
CA ASN A 78 -6.03 9.29 11.18
C ASN A 78 -4.93 8.37 10.63
N GLY A 79 -5.30 7.25 9.99
CA GLY A 79 -4.36 6.36 9.32
C GLY A 79 -3.38 5.57 10.22
N TYR A 80 -3.38 5.76 11.55
CA TYR A 80 -2.47 5.03 12.45
C TYR A 80 -2.69 3.52 12.43
N ARG A 81 -3.94 3.05 12.33
CA ARG A 81 -4.22 1.62 12.13
C ARG A 81 -3.58 1.08 10.85
N SER A 82 -3.65 1.83 9.76
CA SER A 82 -3.04 1.45 8.48
C SER A 82 -1.51 1.42 8.57
N LEU A 83 -0.90 2.40 9.25
CA LEU A 83 0.55 2.43 9.47
C LEU A 83 1.02 1.24 10.32
N LEU A 84 0.33 0.94 11.42
CA LEU A 84 0.58 -0.23 12.26
C LEU A 84 0.43 -1.53 11.47
N GLN A 85 -0.66 -1.69 10.73
CA GLN A 85 -0.92 -2.88 9.94
C GLN A 85 0.15 -3.08 8.86
N THR A 86 0.57 -1.99 8.20
CA THR A 86 1.64 -2.03 7.19
C THR A 86 2.97 -2.47 7.82
N ALA A 87 3.34 -1.92 8.98
CA ALA A 87 4.53 -2.36 9.70
C ALA A 87 4.47 -3.84 10.11
N ARG A 88 3.31 -4.31 10.58
CA ARG A 88 3.06 -5.72 10.92
C ARG A 88 3.20 -6.65 9.72
N CYS A 89 2.60 -6.28 8.57
CA CYS A 89 2.74 -7.04 7.33
C CYS A 89 4.20 -7.15 6.89
N CYS A 90 4.97 -6.07 7.02
CA CYS A 90 6.40 -6.06 6.67
C CYS A 90 7.19 -7.01 7.59
N LEU A 91 6.95 -6.96 8.91
CA LEU A 91 7.54 -7.89 9.88
C LEU A 91 7.18 -9.34 9.59
N ALA A 92 5.91 -9.63 9.29
CA ALA A 92 5.46 -10.97 8.97
C ALA A 92 6.15 -11.53 7.71
N HIS A 93 6.30 -10.70 6.68
CA HIS A 93 7.04 -11.06 5.48
C HIS A 93 8.54 -11.29 5.77
N ALA A 94 9.18 -10.43 6.55
CA ALA A 94 10.57 -10.61 6.96
C ALA A 94 10.78 -11.91 7.75
N VAL A 95 9.88 -12.24 8.69
CA VAL A 95 9.89 -13.52 9.41
C VAL A 95 9.73 -14.70 8.46
N HIS A 96 8.78 -14.63 7.53
CA HIS A 96 8.54 -15.69 6.56
C HIS A 96 9.78 -15.96 5.69
N ARG A 97 10.41 -14.91 5.14
CA ARG A 97 11.64 -15.05 4.36
C ARG A 97 12.80 -15.54 5.21
N SER A 98 12.92 -15.08 6.44
CA SER A 98 13.95 -15.55 7.38
C SER A 98 13.83 -17.05 7.68
N ARG A 99 12.61 -17.56 7.84
CA ARG A 99 12.34 -19.00 7.99
C ARG A 99 12.68 -19.78 6.73
N TYR A 100 12.29 -19.26 5.57
CA TYR A 100 12.61 -19.89 4.29
C TYR A 100 14.12 -20.04 4.09
N VAL A 101 14.89 -18.99 4.37
CA VAL A 101 16.35 -19.05 4.29
C VAL A 101 16.92 -20.03 5.32
N ALA A 102 16.47 -19.99 6.58
CA ALA A 102 16.93 -20.94 7.61
C ALA A 102 16.74 -22.41 7.19
N ALA A 103 15.61 -22.73 6.55
CA ALA A 103 15.29 -24.07 6.08
C ALA A 103 16.08 -24.49 4.83
N ASN A 104 16.39 -23.54 3.93
CA ASN A 104 16.93 -23.86 2.59
C ASN A 104 18.41 -23.49 2.40
N ARG A 105 19.04 -22.78 3.34
CA ARG A 105 20.44 -22.26 3.24
C ARG A 105 21.53 -23.31 2.99
N ARG A 106 21.24 -24.60 3.14
CA ARG A 106 22.16 -25.72 2.85
C ARG A 106 21.86 -26.44 1.54
N SER A 107 20.77 -26.08 0.85
CA SER A 107 20.37 -26.70 -0.41
C SER A 107 21.24 -26.24 -1.56
N LEU A 108 21.61 -27.17 -2.45
CA LEU A 108 22.39 -26.88 -3.65
C LEU A 108 21.65 -25.96 -4.64
N PHE A 109 20.31 -26.00 -4.63
CA PHE A 109 19.47 -25.17 -5.49
C PHE A 109 19.08 -23.83 -4.83
N PHE A 110 19.67 -23.51 -3.68
CA PHE A 110 19.37 -22.27 -2.98
C PHE A 110 19.92 -21.05 -3.75
N ARG A 111 19.01 -20.24 -4.29
CA ARG A 111 19.33 -19.00 -5.01
C ARG A 111 19.79 -17.91 -4.02
N ALA A 112 21.04 -17.99 -3.58
CA ALA A 112 21.61 -17.13 -2.54
C ALA A 112 21.46 -15.64 -2.86
N GLY A 113 21.89 -15.20 -4.05
CA GLY A 113 21.83 -13.77 -4.43
C GLY A 113 20.41 -13.20 -4.44
N HIS A 114 19.43 -13.97 -4.96
CA HIS A 114 18.03 -13.55 -4.99
C HIS A 114 17.43 -13.43 -3.58
N ASN A 115 17.71 -14.40 -2.71
CA ASN A 115 17.20 -14.38 -1.33
C ASN A 115 17.86 -13.30 -0.47
N ALA A 116 19.15 -13.02 -0.70
CA ALA A 116 19.83 -11.91 -0.04
C ALA A 116 19.21 -10.57 -0.43
N ALA A 117 19.01 -10.33 -1.74
CA ALA A 117 18.39 -9.11 -2.24
C ALA A 117 16.96 -8.90 -1.70
N GLU A 118 16.18 -9.97 -1.55
CA GLU A 118 14.87 -9.85 -0.91
C GLU A 118 14.94 -9.45 0.57
N LEU A 119 15.85 -10.04 1.34
CA LEU A 119 16.01 -9.68 2.76
C LEU A 119 16.52 -8.25 2.93
N GLU A 120 17.44 -7.81 2.07
CA GLU A 120 17.92 -6.43 2.00
C GLU A 120 16.75 -5.47 1.75
N ALA A 121 15.90 -5.75 0.76
CA ALA A 121 14.73 -4.93 0.45
C ALA A 121 13.72 -4.84 1.61
N TYR A 122 13.48 -5.93 2.34
CA TYR A 122 12.64 -5.88 3.55
C TYR A 122 13.34 -5.16 4.73
N GLY A 123 14.67 -5.20 4.79
CA GLY A 123 15.47 -4.39 5.72
C GLY A 123 15.27 -2.90 5.48
N ASP A 124 15.41 -2.47 4.24
CA ASP A 124 15.19 -1.08 3.83
C ASP A 124 13.74 -0.64 4.08
N ALA A 125 12.77 -1.48 3.74
CA ALA A 125 11.36 -1.21 4.01
C ALA A 125 11.07 -1.04 5.51
N LEU A 126 11.62 -1.90 6.38
CA LEU A 126 11.49 -1.74 7.83
C LEU A 126 12.19 -0.48 8.34
N ALA A 127 13.33 -0.10 7.76
CA ALA A 127 14.02 1.14 8.11
C ALA A 127 13.15 2.38 7.81
N GLN A 128 12.50 2.41 6.64
CA GLN A 128 11.60 3.51 6.25
C GLN A 128 10.29 3.49 7.04
N LEU A 129 9.71 2.32 7.31
CA LEU A 129 8.53 2.21 8.18
C LEU A 129 8.81 2.70 9.60
N ARG A 130 10.03 2.47 10.11
CA ARG A 130 10.47 3.05 11.37
C ARG A 130 10.53 4.57 11.29
N ALA A 131 11.07 5.14 10.22
CA ALA A 131 11.13 6.58 10.03
C ALA A 131 9.71 7.20 9.98
N LEU A 132 8.78 6.56 9.26
CA LEU A 132 7.37 6.95 9.19
C LEU A 132 6.68 6.89 10.56
N LEU A 133 6.91 5.84 11.34
CA LEU A 133 6.39 5.73 12.70
C LEU A 133 6.96 6.80 13.63
N CYS A 134 8.26 7.08 13.55
CA CYS A 134 8.88 8.17 14.32
C CYS A 134 8.30 9.53 13.92
N LEU A 135 8.07 9.77 12.62
CA LEU A 135 7.41 10.99 12.14
C LEU A 135 5.99 11.07 12.68
N ALA A 136 5.22 9.98 12.61
CA ALA A 136 3.87 9.94 13.16
C ALA A 136 3.85 10.22 14.67
N GLN A 137 4.84 9.75 15.45
CA GLN A 137 4.94 10.07 16.88
C GLN A 137 5.22 11.55 17.11
N LYS A 138 6.10 12.17 16.32
CA LYS A 138 6.36 13.61 16.38
C LYS A 138 5.09 14.42 16.09
N LEU A 139 4.30 14.00 15.10
CA LEU A 139 3.04 14.65 14.75
C LEU A 139 2.01 14.50 15.87
N LEU A 140 1.85 13.29 16.41
CA LEU A 140 0.96 13.02 17.52
C LEU A 140 1.29 13.85 18.77
N ALA A 141 2.59 14.03 19.07
CA ALA A 141 3.04 14.80 20.21
C ALA A 141 2.85 16.33 20.03
N ARG A 142 2.75 16.81 18.79
CA ARG A 142 2.58 18.23 18.47
C ARG A 142 1.12 18.62 18.25
N ASN A 143 0.29 17.69 17.79
CA ASN A 143 -1.13 17.94 17.60
C ASN A 143 -1.88 18.01 18.93
N ARG A 144 -2.89 18.90 18.99
CA ARG A 144 -3.83 18.94 20.12
C ARG A 144 -4.64 17.64 20.18
N PRO A 145 -5.00 17.13 21.38
CA PRO A 145 -5.83 15.94 21.50
C PRO A 145 -7.14 16.07 20.70
N GLY A 146 -7.46 15.07 19.89
CA GLY A 146 -8.66 15.07 19.04
C GLY A 146 -8.54 15.83 17.71
N CYS A 147 -7.44 16.54 17.47
CA CYS A 147 -7.19 17.22 16.20
C CYS A 147 -6.39 16.34 15.24
N LEU A 148 -6.91 16.17 14.02
CA LEU A 148 -6.22 15.46 12.94
C LEU A 148 -5.11 16.32 12.32
N PHE A 149 -5.34 17.63 12.24
CA PHE A 149 -4.43 18.62 11.67
C PHE A 149 -4.01 19.63 12.75
N PRO A 150 -2.80 20.19 12.65
CA PRO A 150 -2.40 21.33 13.48
C PRO A 150 -3.37 22.51 13.25
N PRO A 151 -3.69 23.31 14.28
CA PRO A 151 -4.51 24.50 14.11
C PRO A 151 -3.75 25.56 13.30
N GLU A 152 -4.46 26.25 12.39
CA GLU A 152 -3.89 27.24 11.45
C GLU A 152 -3.12 28.38 12.15
N GLU A 153 -3.52 28.76 13.36
CA GLU A 153 -2.87 29.79 14.19
C GLU A 153 -1.43 29.42 14.61
N GLU A 154 -1.12 28.13 14.75
CA GLU A 154 0.23 27.64 15.08
C GLU A 154 1.13 27.52 13.83
N GLU A 155 0.59 27.72 12.63
CA GLU A 155 1.36 27.76 11.37
C GLU A 155 1.96 29.14 11.09
N GLU A 156 1.39 30.23 11.65
CA GLU A 156 1.84 31.60 11.40
C GLU A 156 3.06 32.03 12.25
N GLU A 157 3.31 31.41 13.41
CA GLU A 157 4.37 31.82 14.35
C GLU A 157 5.68 30.98 14.29
N GLY A 158 5.82 30.05 13.34
CA GLY A 158 7.07 29.27 13.19
C GLY A 158 7.08 28.27 12.04
N CYS A 159 8.09 27.38 12.01
CA CYS A 159 8.12 26.24 11.08
C CYS A 159 7.00 25.27 11.46
N GLY A 160 5.83 25.47 10.82
CA GLY A 160 4.60 24.75 11.11
C GLY A 160 4.76 23.22 11.05
N VAL A 161 3.89 22.51 11.76
CA VAL A 161 3.88 21.03 11.79
C VAL A 161 3.78 20.45 10.36
N SER A 162 3.06 21.13 9.46
CA SER A 162 2.94 20.82 8.04
C SER A 162 4.29 20.94 7.28
N GLU A 163 5.08 21.98 7.54
CA GLU A 163 6.40 22.16 6.92
C GLU A 163 7.40 21.11 7.42
N LEU A 164 7.39 20.81 8.73
CA LEU A 164 8.17 19.72 9.30
C LEU A 164 7.83 18.38 8.62
N LEU A 165 6.54 18.10 8.44
CA LEU A 165 6.08 16.88 7.79
C LEU A 165 6.61 16.79 6.36
N LEU A 166 6.46 17.84 5.57
CA LEU A 166 6.92 17.88 4.18
C LEU A 166 8.44 17.73 4.10
N ARG A 167 9.18 18.44 4.96
CA ARG A 167 10.64 18.37 5.03
C ARG A 167 11.11 16.97 5.41
N GLU A 168 10.61 16.39 6.49
CA GLU A 168 11.02 15.05 6.93
C GLU A 168 10.62 13.98 5.90
N TYR A 169 9.40 14.04 5.36
CA TYR A 169 8.91 13.11 4.35
C TYR A 169 9.72 13.18 3.04
N SER A 170 10.12 14.38 2.61
CA SER A 170 10.94 14.55 1.39
C SER A 170 12.33 13.89 1.49
N THR A 171 12.83 13.67 2.71
CA THR A 171 14.12 12.96 2.93
C THR A 171 13.98 11.44 2.99
N MET A 172 12.75 10.91 3.02
CA MET A 172 12.50 9.48 3.10
C MET A 172 12.70 8.80 1.75
N ARG A 173 13.27 7.58 1.81
CA ARG A 173 13.59 6.79 0.61
C ARG A 173 12.49 5.78 0.33
N ASN A 174 11.41 6.25 -0.27
CA ASN A 174 10.20 5.46 -0.46
C ASN A 174 10.32 4.41 -1.59
N GLY A 175 11.39 4.44 -2.39
CA GLY A 175 11.63 3.50 -3.48
C GLY A 175 11.68 2.04 -3.06
N CYS A 176 12.09 1.77 -1.82
CA CYS A 176 12.08 0.42 -1.23
C CYS A 176 10.70 -0.24 -1.25
N PHE A 177 9.61 0.55 -1.21
CA PHE A 177 8.23 0.03 -1.28
C PHE A 177 7.74 -0.26 -2.69
N TYR A 178 8.39 0.30 -3.73
CA TYR A 178 7.95 0.19 -5.12
C TYR A 178 8.79 -0.78 -5.97
N GLY A 179 9.88 -1.31 -5.38
CA GLY A 179 10.69 -2.39 -5.94
C GLY A 179 10.18 -3.78 -5.59
N ARG A 180 10.99 -4.57 -4.87
CA ARG A 180 10.65 -5.95 -4.46
C ARG A 180 9.48 -6.02 -3.48
N CYS A 181 9.33 -5.00 -2.64
CA CYS A 181 8.30 -4.96 -1.61
C CYS A 181 6.94 -4.45 -2.13
N LEU A 182 6.76 -4.25 -3.45
CA LEU A 182 5.53 -3.67 -3.98
C LEU A 182 4.27 -4.44 -3.56
N GLY A 183 3.40 -3.73 -2.83
CA GLY A 183 2.12 -4.25 -2.36
C GLY A 183 2.21 -5.37 -1.33
N PHE A 184 3.30 -5.46 -0.57
CA PHE A 184 3.48 -6.49 0.46
C PHE A 184 2.33 -6.50 1.49
N GLN A 185 1.73 -5.34 1.78
CA GLN A 185 0.65 -5.15 2.74
C GLN A 185 -0.72 -5.61 2.24
N PHE A 186 -0.85 -5.84 0.92
CA PHE A 186 -2.12 -6.23 0.31
C PHE A 186 -2.19 -7.72 0.00
N ALA A 187 -3.41 -8.18 -0.27
CA ALA A 187 -3.66 -9.52 -0.76
C ALA A 187 -2.86 -9.79 -2.05
N PRO A 188 -2.33 -11.01 -2.27
CA PRO A 188 -1.53 -11.33 -3.45
C PRO A 188 -2.23 -11.03 -4.79
N SER A 189 -3.57 -11.11 -4.83
CA SER A 189 -4.39 -10.88 -6.04
C SER A 189 -4.30 -9.46 -6.59
N ILE A 190 -3.99 -8.44 -5.78
CA ILE A 190 -3.87 -7.06 -6.26
C ILE A 190 -2.47 -6.73 -6.78
N ARG A 191 -1.45 -7.52 -6.40
CA ARG A 191 -0.06 -7.24 -6.72
C ARG A 191 0.22 -7.14 -8.22
N PRO A 192 -0.36 -7.98 -9.10
CA PRO A 192 -0.19 -7.83 -10.55
C PRO A 192 -0.65 -6.46 -11.05
N VAL A 193 -1.81 -5.98 -10.58
CA VAL A 193 -2.34 -4.66 -10.96
C VAL A 193 -1.43 -3.54 -10.47
N LEU A 194 -0.96 -3.62 -9.22
CA LEU A 194 0.00 -2.64 -8.69
C LEU A 194 1.32 -2.64 -9.45
N GLN A 195 1.83 -3.82 -9.82
CA GLN A 195 3.03 -3.97 -10.65
C GLN A 195 2.85 -3.32 -12.02
N THR A 196 1.72 -3.56 -12.68
CA THR A 196 1.38 -2.94 -13.95
C THR A 196 1.36 -1.41 -13.83
N ILE A 197 0.70 -0.86 -12.80
CA ILE A 197 0.65 0.59 -12.58
C ILE A 197 2.07 1.13 -12.33
N ALA A 198 2.86 0.48 -11.48
CA ALA A 198 4.22 0.91 -11.17
C ALA A 198 5.13 0.90 -12.41
N ILE A 199 5.09 -0.17 -13.22
CA ILE A 199 5.86 -0.29 -14.46
C ILE A 199 5.41 0.75 -15.49
N GLY A 200 4.10 0.93 -15.66
CA GLY A 200 3.54 1.92 -16.58
C GLY A 200 3.95 3.34 -16.19
N LEU A 201 3.92 3.65 -14.88
CA LEU A 201 4.32 4.95 -14.37
C LEU A 201 5.79 5.26 -14.64
N VAL A 202 6.70 4.34 -14.30
CA VAL A 202 8.14 4.56 -14.50
C VAL A 202 8.52 4.61 -15.98
N SER A 203 7.86 3.79 -16.81
CA SER A 203 8.04 3.80 -18.27
C SER A 203 7.55 5.12 -18.88
N PHE A 204 6.39 5.62 -18.42
CA PHE A 204 5.88 6.92 -18.86
C PHE A 204 6.80 8.07 -18.44
N GLY A 205 7.27 8.08 -17.18
CA GLY A 205 8.13 9.14 -16.66
C GLY A 205 9.52 9.20 -17.28
N GLU A 206 10.07 8.07 -17.76
CA GLU A 206 11.31 8.04 -18.54
C GLU A 206 11.17 8.87 -19.84
N ASN A 207 10.03 8.76 -20.51
CA ASN A 207 9.76 9.46 -21.77
C ASN A 207 9.22 10.89 -21.57
N TYR A 208 8.63 11.20 -20.41
CA TYR A 208 7.97 12.48 -20.14
C TYR A 208 8.93 13.68 -20.20
N LYS A 209 10.16 13.56 -19.66
CA LYS A 209 11.15 14.66 -19.69
C LYS A 209 11.90 14.77 -21.01
N GLN A 210 11.91 13.71 -21.82
CA GLN A 210 12.68 13.68 -23.07
C GLN A 210 11.95 14.35 -24.24
N HIS A 211 10.64 14.64 -24.16
CA HIS A 211 9.86 15.18 -25.28
C HIS A 211 9.03 16.42 -24.91
N GLN A 212 9.45 17.57 -25.47
CA GLN A 212 8.61 18.76 -25.68
C GLN A 212 7.64 18.59 -26.89
N LEU A 213 7.36 17.35 -27.31
CA LEU A 213 6.68 17.04 -28.58
C LEU A 213 5.59 15.99 -28.41
N GLY A 214 4.33 16.43 -28.56
CA GLY A 214 3.17 15.64 -29.01
C GLY A 214 2.66 14.52 -28.09
N LEU A 215 1.45 14.69 -27.57
CA LEU A 215 0.62 13.66 -26.91
C LEU A 215 0.55 12.31 -27.66
N GLY A 216 0.85 12.27 -28.96
CA GLY A 216 0.77 11.08 -29.81
C GLY A 216 1.95 10.10 -29.74
N VAL A 217 3.15 10.52 -29.31
CA VAL A 217 4.34 9.63 -29.30
C VAL A 217 4.54 8.93 -27.94
N ALA A 218 4.01 9.50 -26.85
CA ALA A 218 4.12 8.93 -25.51
C ALA A 218 3.22 7.70 -25.29
N ALA A 219 2.11 7.57 -26.04
CA ALA A 219 1.14 6.49 -25.89
C ALA A 219 1.69 5.10 -26.29
N GLY A 220 2.63 5.04 -27.23
CA GLY A 220 3.26 3.78 -27.66
C GLY A 220 4.38 3.26 -26.75
N SER A 221 4.88 4.10 -25.83
CA SER A 221 6.06 3.81 -24.99
C SER A 221 5.70 3.33 -23.57
N LEU A 222 4.42 3.26 -23.23
CA LEU A 222 3.95 2.99 -21.86
C LEU A 222 4.38 1.65 -21.27
N PHE A 223 4.84 0.69 -22.09
CA PHE A 223 5.34 -0.60 -21.63
C PHE A 223 6.49 -1.17 -22.49
N THR A 224 7.15 -0.36 -23.33
CA THR A 224 8.32 -0.82 -24.11
C THR A 224 9.56 -1.06 -23.24
N SER A 225 9.59 -0.50 -22.02
CA SER A 225 10.72 -0.59 -21.12
C SER A 225 10.62 -1.83 -20.21
N GLY A 226 10.76 -3.01 -20.82
CA GLY A 226 10.74 -4.31 -20.12
C GLY A 226 11.78 -4.43 -18.99
N LYS A 227 12.80 -3.55 -18.97
CA LYS A 227 13.80 -3.47 -17.90
C LYS A 227 13.18 -3.23 -16.52
N PHE A 228 12.10 -2.45 -16.40
CA PHE A 228 11.44 -2.19 -15.10
C PHE A 228 10.57 -3.36 -14.61
N ALA A 229 10.21 -4.28 -15.51
CA ALA A 229 9.57 -5.53 -15.12
C ALA A 229 10.61 -6.54 -14.60
N LEU A 230 11.80 -6.56 -15.21
CA LEU A 230 12.88 -7.52 -14.89
C LEU A 230 13.74 -7.08 -13.70
N ASP A 231 13.96 -5.78 -13.52
CA ASP A 231 14.78 -5.22 -12.45
C ASP A 231 13.90 -4.44 -11.45
N PRO A 232 13.54 -5.07 -10.31
CA PRO A 232 12.74 -4.42 -9.29
C PRO A 232 13.49 -3.30 -8.56
N GLU A 233 14.83 -3.33 -8.51
CA GLU A 233 15.60 -2.27 -7.82
C GLU A 233 15.62 -1.00 -8.68
N LEU A 234 15.87 -1.17 -9.99
CA LEU A 234 15.77 -0.08 -10.94
C LEU A 234 14.35 0.53 -10.94
N ARG A 235 13.31 -0.31 -10.91
CA ARG A 235 11.92 0.17 -10.80
C ARG A 235 11.69 1.00 -9.54
N GLY A 236 12.13 0.52 -8.38
CA GLY A 236 11.97 1.22 -7.11
C GLY A 236 12.69 2.58 -7.10
N ALA A 237 13.92 2.61 -7.59
CA ALA A 237 14.73 3.83 -7.67
C ALA A 237 14.13 4.87 -8.63
N GLU A 238 13.69 4.45 -9.82
CA GLU A 238 13.02 5.36 -10.75
C GLU A 238 11.67 5.84 -10.20
N PHE A 239 10.88 4.97 -9.55
CA PHE A 239 9.62 5.39 -8.94
C PHE A 239 9.84 6.50 -7.91
N GLU A 240 10.83 6.32 -7.02
CA GLU A 240 11.20 7.35 -6.04
C GLU A 240 11.61 8.66 -6.73
N ARG A 241 12.50 8.58 -7.73
CA ARG A 241 12.94 9.74 -8.51
C ARG A 241 11.76 10.46 -9.15
N LEU A 242 10.80 9.74 -9.73
CA LEU A 242 9.61 10.35 -10.32
C LEU A 242 8.76 11.06 -9.26
N THR A 243 8.47 10.39 -8.15
CA THR A 243 7.62 10.96 -7.09
C THR A 243 8.22 12.19 -6.42
N GLN A 244 9.54 12.33 -6.38
CA GLN A 244 10.23 13.48 -5.79
C GLN A 244 10.41 14.65 -6.77
N ASN A 245 10.41 14.41 -8.09
CA ASN A 245 10.89 15.38 -9.08
C ASN A 245 9.89 15.75 -10.19
N LEU A 246 8.68 15.18 -10.19
CA LEU A 246 7.66 15.45 -11.21
C LEU A 246 6.50 16.27 -10.68
N ASP A 247 5.92 17.06 -11.59
CA ASP A 247 4.89 18.04 -11.29
C ASP A 247 3.48 17.45 -11.36
N VAL A 248 2.48 18.25 -10.99
CA VAL A 248 1.06 17.87 -11.04
C VAL A 248 0.62 17.56 -12.49
N HIS A 249 1.21 18.22 -13.48
CA HIS A 249 0.88 18.00 -14.90
C HIS A 249 1.26 16.60 -15.37
N PHE A 250 2.39 16.07 -14.90
CA PHE A 250 2.76 14.68 -15.17
C PHE A 250 1.69 13.71 -14.68
N TRP A 251 1.28 13.84 -13.41
CA TRP A 251 0.29 12.94 -12.81
C TRP A 251 -1.05 13.03 -13.52
N LYS A 252 -1.48 14.24 -13.87
CA LYS A 252 -2.69 14.45 -14.67
C LYS A 252 -2.57 13.77 -16.03
N SER A 253 -1.44 13.94 -16.72
CA SER A 253 -1.20 13.32 -18.03
C SER A 253 -1.20 11.81 -17.94
N PHE A 254 -0.53 11.23 -16.94
CA PHE A 254 -0.48 9.79 -16.72
C PHE A 254 -1.87 9.21 -16.44
N TRP A 255 -2.63 9.82 -15.52
CA TRP A 255 -3.95 9.31 -15.18
C TRP A 255 -4.97 9.52 -16.30
N ASN A 256 -4.85 10.58 -17.09
CA ASN A 256 -5.68 10.77 -18.28
C ASN A 256 -5.43 9.69 -19.35
N LEU A 257 -4.29 9.00 -19.35
CA LEU A 257 -4.09 7.82 -20.22
C LEU A 257 -5.01 6.66 -19.83
N THR A 258 -5.58 6.62 -18.62
CA THR A 258 -6.60 5.63 -18.25
C THR A 258 -7.93 5.86 -18.97
N GLU A 259 -8.19 7.09 -19.40
CA GLU A 259 -9.32 7.43 -20.26
C GLU A 259 -9.05 7.02 -21.72
N SER A 260 -7.76 6.86 -22.09
CA SER A 260 -7.38 6.19 -23.32
C SER A 260 -7.49 4.67 -23.14
N GLN A 261 -8.02 3.96 -24.13
CA GLN A 261 -8.29 2.51 -24.06
C GLN A 261 -7.06 1.63 -23.72
N LEU A 262 -5.85 2.20 -23.74
CA LEU A 262 -4.58 1.50 -23.51
C LEU A 262 -4.40 1.02 -22.08
N LEU A 263 -4.57 1.86 -21.06
CA LEU A 263 -4.41 1.42 -19.67
C LEU A 263 -5.61 0.57 -19.20
N ALA A 264 -6.82 0.82 -19.71
CA ALA A 264 -7.99 -0.01 -19.46
C ALA A 264 -7.81 -1.46 -19.99
N SER A 265 -7.21 -1.62 -21.17
CA SER A 265 -6.94 -2.93 -21.77
C SER A 265 -5.84 -3.70 -21.04
N VAL A 266 -4.91 -3.02 -20.38
CA VAL A 266 -3.82 -3.69 -19.63
C VAL A 266 -4.24 -3.98 -18.18
N ALA A 267 -5.02 -3.08 -17.56
CA ALA A 267 -5.65 -3.35 -16.28
C ALA A 267 -6.55 -4.59 -16.34
N SER A 268 -7.26 -4.81 -17.46
CA SER A 268 -8.06 -6.03 -17.66
C SER A 268 -7.24 -7.31 -17.88
N MET A 269 -5.98 -7.21 -18.34
CA MET A 269 -5.07 -8.36 -18.46
C MET A 269 -4.43 -8.77 -17.13
N ALA A 270 -4.17 -7.80 -16.23
CA ALA A 270 -3.54 -8.05 -14.94
C ALA A 270 -4.55 -8.27 -13.80
N ALA A 271 -5.76 -7.71 -13.92
CA ALA A 271 -6.83 -7.87 -12.95
C ALA A 271 -7.70 -9.09 -13.26
N SER A 272 -8.36 -9.62 -12.23
CA SER A 272 -9.42 -10.59 -12.45
C SER A 272 -10.60 -9.91 -13.16
N PRO A 273 -11.12 -10.47 -14.27
CA PRO A 273 -12.27 -9.89 -14.96
C PRO A 273 -13.47 -9.88 -14.02
N VAL A 274 -14.22 -8.78 -14.05
CA VAL A 274 -15.51 -8.69 -13.38
C VAL A 274 -16.53 -9.42 -14.26
N GLY A 275 -17.05 -10.56 -13.82
CA GLY A 275 -17.98 -11.37 -14.61
C GLY A 275 -19.28 -10.67 -15.02
N VAL A 276 -19.68 -9.62 -14.29
CA VAL A 276 -20.83 -8.77 -14.61
C VAL A 276 -20.45 -7.30 -14.41
N CYS A 277 -20.48 -6.52 -15.48
CA CYS A 277 -20.39 -5.06 -15.45
C CYS A 277 -21.52 -4.50 -16.32
N ARG A 278 -22.70 -4.25 -15.71
CA ARG A 278 -23.90 -3.81 -16.43
C ARG A 278 -24.33 -2.43 -15.96
N VAL A 279 -24.62 -1.55 -16.90
CA VAL A 279 -25.30 -0.29 -16.60
C VAL A 279 -26.79 -0.58 -16.51
N LEU A 280 -27.42 -0.16 -15.41
CA LEU A 280 -28.85 -0.28 -15.16
C LEU A 280 -29.42 1.12 -14.92
N ALA A 281 -30.69 1.29 -15.23
CA ALA A 281 -31.44 2.49 -14.89
C ALA A 281 -32.69 2.06 -14.14
N VAL A 282 -32.82 2.49 -12.89
CA VAL A 282 -34.07 2.32 -12.15
C VAL A 282 -34.99 3.49 -12.53
N PRO A 283 -36.18 3.23 -13.08
CA PRO A 283 -37.10 4.29 -13.47
C PRO A 283 -37.58 5.06 -12.23
N PRO A 284 -38.01 6.32 -12.38
CA PRO A 284 -38.54 7.14 -11.29
C PRO A 284 -39.99 6.75 -10.94
N GLU A 285 -40.23 5.45 -10.75
CA GLU A 285 -41.54 4.89 -10.43
C GLU A 285 -41.51 4.27 -9.01
N PRO A 286 -42.61 4.37 -8.24
CA PRO A 286 -42.69 3.75 -6.92
C PRO A 286 -42.52 2.22 -7.00
N LEU A 287 -41.63 1.68 -6.19
CA LEU A 287 -41.38 0.23 -6.08
C LEU A 287 -42.18 -0.34 -4.92
N GLN A 288 -43.01 -1.36 -5.17
CA GLN A 288 -43.63 -2.14 -4.11
C GLN A 288 -42.78 -3.37 -3.80
N LEU A 289 -42.33 -3.49 -2.56
CA LEU A 289 -41.54 -4.62 -2.09
C LEU A 289 -42.20 -5.27 -0.88
N PRO A 290 -42.15 -6.61 -0.74
CA PRO A 290 -42.63 -7.28 0.46
C PRO A 290 -41.76 -6.92 1.67
N LEU A 291 -42.37 -6.86 2.85
CA LEU A 291 -41.66 -6.60 4.10
C LEU A 291 -40.78 -7.80 4.46
N ALA A 292 -39.53 -7.56 4.86
CA ALA A 292 -38.62 -8.65 5.24
C ALA A 292 -39.11 -9.45 6.46
N ALA A 293 -39.86 -8.82 7.37
CA ALA A 293 -40.42 -9.46 8.56
C ALA A 293 -41.74 -10.21 8.28
N ASP A 294 -42.49 -9.78 7.26
CA ASP A 294 -43.76 -10.40 6.86
C ASP A 294 -43.97 -10.23 5.34
N PRO A 295 -43.75 -11.30 4.54
CA PRO A 295 -43.89 -11.24 3.08
C PRO A 295 -45.31 -10.97 2.59
N SER A 296 -46.33 -11.09 3.45
CA SER A 296 -47.73 -10.81 3.10
C SER A 296 -48.06 -9.30 3.07
N VAL A 297 -47.17 -8.46 3.62
CA VAL A 297 -47.33 -7.01 3.68
C VAL A 297 -46.35 -6.36 2.71
N THR A 298 -46.80 -5.36 1.94
CA THR A 298 -45.95 -4.61 1.01
C THR A 298 -45.63 -3.21 1.54
N VAL A 299 -44.44 -2.72 1.19
CA VAL A 299 -43.98 -1.34 1.41
C VAL A 299 -43.70 -0.69 0.07
N THR A 300 -44.14 0.56 -0.06
CA THR A 300 -43.88 1.39 -1.23
C THR A 300 -42.63 2.23 -1.00
N ILE A 301 -41.61 2.01 -1.82
CA ILE A 301 -40.41 2.84 -1.90
C ILE A 301 -40.64 3.88 -3.00
N CYS A 302 -40.86 5.13 -2.60
CA CYS A 302 -41.00 6.24 -3.54
C CYS A 302 -39.65 6.59 -4.19
N PRO A 303 -39.65 7.08 -5.44
CA PRO A 303 -38.43 7.56 -6.07
C PRO A 303 -37.84 8.76 -5.31
N PRO A 304 -36.51 8.94 -5.31
CA PRO A 304 -35.87 10.07 -4.66
C PRO A 304 -36.24 11.38 -5.36
N VAL A 305 -36.69 12.38 -4.59
CA VAL A 305 -37.18 13.68 -5.12
C VAL A 305 -36.49 14.91 -4.51
N ALA A 306 -35.60 14.73 -3.53
CA ALA A 306 -35.14 15.81 -2.66
C ALA A 306 -34.35 16.94 -3.34
N HIS A 307 -33.68 16.69 -4.48
CA HIS A 307 -32.77 17.68 -5.09
C HIS A 307 -32.94 17.88 -6.62
N SER A 308 -33.46 16.89 -7.34
CA SER A 308 -33.46 16.88 -8.81
C SER A 308 -34.83 16.66 -9.44
N GLY A 309 -35.89 16.50 -8.63
CA GLY A 309 -37.19 15.98 -9.09
C GLY A 309 -37.14 14.48 -9.42
N PRO A 310 -38.26 13.89 -9.84
CA PRO A 310 -38.32 12.47 -10.21
C PRO A 310 -37.50 12.21 -11.49
N GLY A 311 -36.39 11.49 -11.36
CA GLY A 311 -35.52 11.12 -12.47
C GLY A 311 -34.95 9.70 -12.32
N PRO A 312 -34.58 9.05 -13.43
CA PRO A 312 -34.04 7.70 -13.38
C PRO A 312 -32.72 7.65 -12.60
N VAL A 313 -32.57 6.61 -11.78
CA VAL A 313 -31.33 6.36 -11.03
C VAL A 313 -30.43 5.47 -11.89
N HIS A 314 -29.39 6.08 -12.46
CA HIS A 314 -28.36 5.34 -13.18
C HIS A 314 -27.42 4.65 -12.19
N MET A 315 -27.25 3.35 -12.36
CA MET A 315 -26.39 2.52 -11.52
C MET A 315 -25.57 1.56 -12.37
N ARG A 316 -24.47 1.06 -11.81
CA ARG A 316 -23.63 0.05 -12.45
C ARG A 316 -23.52 -1.16 -11.54
N LEU A 317 -24.07 -2.29 -12.00
CA LEU A 317 -23.93 -3.58 -11.33
C LEU A 317 -22.55 -4.15 -11.65
N LEU A 318 -21.74 -4.30 -10.59
CA LEU A 318 -20.43 -4.95 -10.64
C LEU A 318 -20.49 -6.24 -9.84
N CYS A 319 -20.23 -7.38 -10.47
CA CYS A 319 -20.18 -8.68 -9.79
C CYS A 319 -19.08 -9.58 -10.35
N TYR A 320 -18.39 -10.29 -9.45
CA TYR A 320 -17.30 -11.18 -9.83
C TYR A 320 -17.77 -12.36 -10.71
N HIS A 321 -18.95 -12.89 -10.43
CA HIS A 321 -19.65 -13.89 -11.24
C HIS A 321 -21.12 -13.54 -11.35
N LEU A 322 -21.77 -14.00 -12.43
CA LEU A 322 -23.22 -13.95 -12.56
C LEU A 322 -23.83 -14.85 -11.47
N ARG A 323 -24.72 -14.27 -10.66
CA ARG A 323 -25.50 -14.99 -9.65
C ARG A 323 -26.96 -15.04 -10.07
N GLU A 324 -27.64 -16.07 -9.63
CA GLU A 324 -29.09 -16.19 -9.84
C GLU A 324 -29.81 -15.00 -9.19
N GLY A 325 -30.67 -14.33 -9.95
CA GLY A 325 -31.38 -13.10 -9.52
C GLY A 325 -30.68 -11.77 -9.90
N GLN A 326 -29.61 -11.80 -10.70
CA GLN A 326 -28.93 -10.60 -11.25
C GLN A 326 -29.37 -10.23 -12.67
#